data_AF-A0A1M4TZV6-F1
#
_entry.id   AF-A0A1M4TZV6-F1
#
_cell.length_a   1.000
_cell.length_b   1.000
_cell.length_c   1.000
_cell.angle_alpha   90.00
_cell.angle_beta   90.00
_cell.angle_gamma   90.00
#
_symmetry.space_group_name_H-M   'P 1'
#
loop_
_entity.id
_entity.type
_entity.pdbx_description
1 polymer ?
#
loop_
_entity_poly.entity_id
_entity_poly.type
_entity_poly.pdbx_seq_one_letter_code
_entity_poly.pdbx_strand_id
1 'polypeptide(L)' 'MQKCKSCERELQKDEIDFCPSCASSKSHKIKKIIEVATPIVIAIGGIAFKLLKKK' A
#
# COMPACT_ATOMS: atom_id res chain seq x y z
N MET A 1 15.13 22.59 5.81
CA MET A 1 15.37 21.14 5.68
C MET A 1 14.12 20.42 6.14
N GLN A 2 13.60 19.47 5.36
CA GLN A 2 12.43 18.69 5.76
C GLN A 2 12.85 17.58 6.74
N LYS A 3 11.95 17.20 7.64
CA LYS A 3 12.16 16.11 8.61
C LYS A 3 11.18 14.99 8.34
N CYS A 4 11.63 13.74 8.50
CA CYS A 4 10.82 12.55 8.35
C CYS A 4 9.64 12.59 9.33
N LYS A 5 8.41 12.44 8.85
CA LYS A 5 7.19 12.48 9.69
C LYS A 5 7.12 11.40 10.77
N SER A 6 7.88 10.30 10.63
CA SER A 6 7.77 9.16 11.53
C SER A 6 8.88 9.10 12.60
N CYS A 7 10.03 9.72 12.35
CA CYS A 7 11.20 9.61 13.25
C CYS A 7 11.96 10.93 13.39
N GLU A 8 11.44 12.02 12.83
CA GLU A 8 11.96 13.40 12.92
C GLU A 8 13.39 13.61 12.40
N ARG A 9 13.97 12.58 11.79
CA ARG A 9 15.29 12.60 11.17
C ARG A 9 15.30 13.53 9.95
N GLU A 10 16.40 14.25 9.73
CA GLU A 10 16.54 15.08 8.52
C GLU A 10 16.41 14.24 7.25
N LEU A 11 15.62 14.76 6.31
CA LEU A 11 15.41 14.20 4.98
C LEU A 11 16.45 14.76 4.02
N GLN A 12 17.04 13.90 3.18
CA GLN A 12 17.86 14.32 2.06
C GLN A 12 17.02 14.97 0.96
N LYS A 13 17.66 15.69 0.02
CA LYS A 13 16.97 16.44 -1.05
C LYS A 13 16.03 15.57 -1.91
N ASP A 14 16.34 14.29 -2.03
CA ASP A 14 15.57 13.31 -2.79
C ASP A 14 14.44 12.64 -1.98
N GLU A 15 14.29 12.99 -0.71
CA GLU A 15 13.34 12.36 0.21
C GLU A 15 12.18 13.33 0.54
N ILE A 16 10.93 12.89 0.34
CA ILE A 16 9.74 13.75 0.43
C ILE A 16 9.14 13.75 1.86
N ASP A 17 8.42 12.70 2.25
CA ASP A 17 7.69 12.65 3.54
C ASP A 17 8.33 11.69 4.56
N PHE A 18 9.09 10.71 4.09
CA PHE A 18 9.64 9.61 4.90
C PHE A 18 11.05 9.27 4.48
N CYS A 19 11.94 9.03 5.45
CA CYS A 19 13.27 8.50 5.20
C CYS A 19 13.20 7.03 4.73
N PRO A 20 14.20 6.48 4.03
CA PRO A 20 14.19 5.14 3.43
C PRO A 20 13.90 4.04 4.45
N SER A 21 14.37 4.17 5.69
CA SER A 21 14.05 3.23 6.77
C SER A 21 12.55 3.21 7.11
N CYS A 22 11.91 4.38 7.18
CA CYS A 22 10.47 4.50 7.45
C CYS A 22 9.62 4.19 6.21
N ALA A 23 10.09 4.58 5.02
CA ALA A 23 9.46 4.28 3.74
C ALA A 23 9.45 2.77 3.46
N SER A 24 10.56 2.07 3.75
CA SER A 24 10.64 0.61 3.64
C SER A 24 9.62 -0.10 4.54
N SER A 25 9.45 0.39 5.78
CA SER A 25 8.44 -0.12 6.71
C SER A 25 7.01 0.12 6.22
N LYS A 26 6.74 1.28 5.61
CA LYS A 26 5.42 1.62 5.04
C LYS A 26 5.12 0.80 3.77
N SER A 27 6.12 0.59 2.93
CA SER A 27 6.03 -0.24 1.72
C SER A 27 5.70 -1.69 2.07
N HIS A 28 6.32 -2.24 3.12
CA HIS A 28 5.96 -3.56 3.66
C HIS A 28 4.51 -3.63 4.18
N LYS A 29 4.02 -2.58 4.86
CA LYS A 29 2.61 -2.52 5.30
C LYS A 29 1.65 -2.46 4.10
N ILE A 30 1.94 -1.64 3.10
CA ILE A 30 1.11 -1.53 1.89
C ILE A 30 1.11 -2.85 1.12
N LYS A 31 2.27 -3.50 0.98
CA LYS A 31 2.37 -4.81 0.33
C LYS A 31 1.50 -5.86 1.04
N LYS A 32 1.54 -5.92 2.38
CA LYS A 32 0.64 -6.80 3.16
C LYS A 32 -0.84 -6.48 2.96
N ILE A 33 -1.21 -5.20 2.91
CA ILE A 33 -2.61 -4.79 2.71
C ILE A 33 -3.08 -5.21 1.32
N ILE A 34 -2.26 -4.98 0.28
CA ILE A 34 -2.57 -5.39 -1.08
C ILE A 34 -2.68 -6.91 -1.17
N GLU A 35 -1.76 -7.67 -0.57
CA GLU A 35 -1.82 -9.14 -0.56
C GLU A 35 -3.10 -9.68 0.11
N VAL A 36 -3.58 -9.04 1.17
CA VAL A 36 -4.84 -9.43 1.84
C VAL A 36 -6.08 -8.98 1.06
N ALA A 37 -6.04 -7.79 0.46
CA ALA A 37 -7.18 -7.25 -0.30
C ALA A 37 -7.37 -7.93 -1.67
N THR A 38 -6.28 -8.35 -2.31
CA THR A 38 -6.29 -9.00 -3.63
C THR A 38 -7.24 -10.22 -3.70
N PRO A 39 -7.17 -11.23 -2.80
CA PRO A 39 -8.08 -12.37 -2.86
C PRO A 39 -9.55 -11.98 -2.64
N ILE A 40 -9.82 -10.95 -1.83
CA ILE A 40 -11.18 -10.44 -1.58
C ILE A 40 -11.75 -9.81 -2.86
N VAL A 41 -10.99 -8.95 -3.52
CA VAL A 41 -11.40 -8.31 -4.77
C VAL A 41 -11.62 -9.34 -5.88
N ILE A 42 -10.74 -10.34 -5.99
CA ILE A 42 -10.88 -11.43 -6.96
C ILE A 42 -12.13 -12.28 -6.67
N ALA A 43 -12.39 -12.60 -5.40
CA ALA A 43 -13.58 -13.36 -5.01
C ALA A 43 -14.87 -12.60 -5.35
N ILE A 44 -14.96 -11.31 -5.00
CA ILE A 44 -16.13 -10.48 -5.31
C ILE A 44 -16.29 -10.32 -6.83
N GLY A 45 -15.19 -10.04 -7.55
CA GLY A 45 -15.21 -9.90 -9.01
C GLY A 45 -15.64 -11.18 -9.72
N GLY A 46 -15.14 -12.34 -9.26
CA GLY A 46 -15.53 -13.65 -9.80
C GLY A 46 -17.00 -13.99 -9.55
N ILE A 47 -17.52 -13.68 -8.37
CA ILE A 47 -18.94 -13.86 -8.02
C ILE A 47 -19.82 -12.92 -8.87
N ALA A 48 -19.45 -11.64 -8.97
CA ALA A 48 -20.17 -10.66 -9.78
C ALA A 48 -20.18 -11.05 -11.27
N PHE A 49 -19.04 -11.48 -11.82
CA PHE A 49 -18.95 -11.98 -13.19
C PHE A 49 -19.81 -13.21 -13.42
N LYS A 50 -19.83 -14.15 -12.47
CA LYS A 50 -20.66 -15.36 -12.54
C LYS A 50 -22.15 -15.06 -12.48
N LEU A 51 -22.57 -14.06 -11.70
CA LEU A 51 -23.95 -13.59 -11.66
C LEU A 51 -24.35 -12.87 -12.95
N LEU A 52 -23.47 -12.03 -13.51
CA LEU A 52 -23.69 -11.35 -14.78
C LEU A 52 -23.83 -12.33 -15.95
N LYS A 53 -23.04 -13.41 -15.98
CA LYS A 53 -23.09 -14.42 -17.03
C LYS A 53 -24.31 -15.36 -16.93
N LYS A 54 -25.05 -15.32 -15.83
CA LYS A 54 -26.24 -16.17 -15.58
C LYS A 54 -27.56 -15.50 -15.97
N LYS A 55 -27.52 -14.23 -16.36
CA LYS A 55 -28.64 -13.44 -16.86
C LYS A 55 -28.59 -13.40 -18.38
#